data_AF-A0A934LMS4-F1
#
_entry.id   AF-A0A934LMS4-F1
#
_cell.length_a   1.000
_cell.length_b   1.000
_cell.length_c   1.000
_cell.angle_alpha   90.00
_cell.angle_beta   90.00
_cell.angle_gamma   90.00
#
_symmetry.space_group_name_H-M   'P 1'
#
loop_
_entity.id
_entity.type
_entity.pdbx_description
1 polymer ?
#
loop_
_entity_poly.entity_id
_entity_poly.type
_entity_poly.pdbx_seq_one_letter_code
_entity_poly.pdbx_strand_id
1 'polypeptide(L)'
;MNILFIALRFIHILAGTFWVGAAVVTTAFLMPTARAMGPEGGKFIQFVLGKQRMSNYISLSAILTVLPGIAIYWIKTSGLQSAWVFTSAGLIITIGAITGIAAAILGGTVTAPTAARMEALSKEMQSAGGPPKPEQLAQLQALQKRLGQAGLWGTILLVITIVTMAIG
;
A
#
# COMPACT_ATOMS: atom_id res chain seq x y z
N MET A 1 -4.13 -30.91 6.24
CA MET A 1 -4.18 -29.54 5.68
C MET A 1 -4.83 -29.63 4.32
N ASN A 2 -5.97 -28.96 4.06
CA ASN A 2 -6.66 -29.10 2.78
C ASN A 2 -5.96 -28.28 1.67
N ILE A 3 -6.16 -28.68 0.41
CA ILE A 3 -5.58 -28.00 -0.77
C ILE A 3 -5.95 -26.52 -0.83
N LEU A 4 -7.17 -26.17 -0.43
CA LEU A 4 -7.65 -24.79 -0.39
C LEU A 4 -6.78 -23.90 0.53
N PHE A 5 -6.45 -24.37 1.73
CA PHE A 5 -5.65 -23.62 2.70
C PHE A 5 -4.21 -23.41 2.19
N ILE A 6 -3.65 -24.40 1.50
CA ILE A 6 -2.34 -24.28 0.86
C ILE A 6 -2.39 -23.23 -0.25
N ALA A 7 -3.41 -23.28 -1.11
CA ALA A 7 -3.58 -22.31 -2.19
C ALA A 7 -3.78 -20.88 -1.67
N LEU A 8 -4.64 -20.70 -0.65
CA LEU A 8 -4.86 -19.40 -0.02
C LEU A 8 -3.55 -18.84 0.57
N ARG A 9 -2.78 -19.67 1.29
CA ARG A 9 -1.49 -19.26 1.85
C ARG A 9 -0.49 -18.87 0.77
N PHE A 10 -0.41 -19.67 -0.29
CA PHE A 10 0.50 -19.39 -1.40
C PHE A 10 0.19 -18.03 -2.05
N ILE A 11 -1.09 -17.78 -2.36
CA ILE A 11 -1.53 -16.50 -2.93
C ILE A 11 -1.25 -15.35 -1.96
N HIS A 12 -1.63 -15.51 -0.68
CA HIS A 12 -1.44 -14.50 0.35
C HIS A 12 0.03 -14.08 0.48
N ILE A 13 0.93 -15.05 0.59
CA ILE A 13 2.36 -14.81 0.83
C ILE A 13 3.00 -14.16 -0.41
N LEU A 14 2.81 -14.73 -1.60
CA LEU A 14 3.42 -14.18 -2.81
C LEU A 14 2.93 -12.77 -3.13
N ALA A 15 1.60 -12.56 -3.05
CA ALA A 15 1.02 -11.24 -3.26
C ALA A 15 1.49 -10.26 -2.18
N GLY A 16 1.57 -10.69 -0.92
CA GLY A 16 2.00 -9.86 0.21
C GLY A 16 3.46 -9.45 0.10
N THR A 17 4.34 -10.37 -0.26
CA THR A 17 5.77 -10.08 -0.51
C THR A 17 5.93 -9.05 -1.62
N PHE A 18 5.23 -9.22 -2.74
CA PHE A 18 5.26 -8.23 -3.82
C PHE A 18 4.70 -6.87 -3.36
N TRP A 19 3.54 -6.87 -2.69
CA TRP A 19 2.87 -5.65 -2.24
C TRP A 19 3.76 -4.82 -1.31
N VAL A 20 4.28 -5.44 -0.25
CA VAL A 20 5.19 -4.81 0.71
C VAL A 20 6.46 -4.35 0.02
N GLY A 21 7.11 -5.23 -0.75
CA GLY A 21 8.37 -4.94 -1.43
C GLY A 21 8.23 -3.73 -2.36
N ALA A 22 7.17 -3.70 -3.15
CA ALA A 22 6.87 -2.58 -4.03
C ALA A 22 6.60 -1.28 -3.26
N ALA A 23 5.87 -1.34 -2.14
CA ALA A 23 5.60 -0.17 -1.29
C ALA A 23 6.90 0.41 -0.68
N VAL A 24 7.78 -0.45 -0.15
CA VAL A 24 9.08 -0.06 0.40
C VAL A 24 9.97 0.53 -0.68
N VAL A 25 10.14 -0.16 -1.81
CA VAL A 25 10.97 0.32 -2.93
C VAL A 25 10.46 1.65 -3.47
N THR A 26 9.14 1.79 -3.63
CA THR A 26 8.52 3.03 -4.10
C THR A 26 8.78 4.19 -3.15
N THR A 27 8.56 3.97 -1.85
CA THR A 27 8.57 5.04 -0.84
C THR A 27 9.99 5.43 -0.42
N ALA A 28 10.87 4.44 -0.22
CA ALA A 28 12.22 4.67 0.30
C ALA A 28 13.25 4.99 -0.78
N PHE A 29 13.05 4.54 -2.03
CA PHE A 29 14.06 4.66 -3.09
C PHE A 29 13.53 5.44 -4.31
N LEU A 30 12.45 4.97 -4.94
CA LEU A 30 11.96 5.56 -6.19
C LEU A 30 11.52 7.01 -6.01
N MET A 31 10.67 7.30 -5.01
CA MET A 31 10.14 8.65 -4.78
C MET A 31 11.22 9.67 -4.40
N PRO A 32 12.13 9.39 -3.45
CA PRO A 32 13.24 10.30 -3.15
C PRO A 32 14.16 10.53 -4.35
N THR A 33 14.51 9.47 -5.09
CA THR A 33 15.36 9.57 -6.29
C THR A 33 14.71 10.43 -7.36
N ALA A 34 13.42 10.21 -7.62
CA ALA A 34 12.67 10.99 -8.60
C ALA A 34 12.61 12.48 -8.22
N ARG A 35 12.47 12.80 -6.93
CA ARG A 35 12.51 14.20 -6.45
C ARG A 35 13.89 14.83 -6.64
N ALA A 36 14.95 14.09 -6.32
CA ALA A 36 16.33 14.56 -6.50
C ALA A 36 16.67 14.83 -7.99
N MET A 37 16.08 14.03 -8.90
CA MET A 37 16.24 14.16 -10.35
C MET A 37 15.36 15.25 -10.98
N GLY A 38 14.50 15.92 -10.21
CA GLY A 38 13.64 17.00 -10.71
C GLY A 38 12.66 16.56 -11.82
N PRO A 39 12.51 17.31 -12.92
CA PRO A 39 11.54 17.02 -13.97
C PRO A 39 11.69 15.64 -14.63
N GLU A 40 12.92 15.17 -14.85
CA GLU A 40 13.17 13.85 -15.48
C GLU A 40 12.76 12.70 -14.55
N GLY A 41 12.98 12.86 -13.24
CA GLY A 41 12.47 11.92 -12.25
C GLY A 41 10.94 11.86 -12.21
N GLY A 42 10.28 13.01 -12.35
CA GLY A 42 8.82 13.09 -12.48
C GLY A 42 8.28 12.31 -13.68
N LYS A 43 8.90 12.47 -14.86
CA LYS A 43 8.55 11.72 -16.08
C LYS A 43 8.72 10.21 -15.90
N PHE A 44 9.83 9.79 -15.29
CA PHE A 44 10.10 8.38 -14.99
C PHE A 44 9.00 7.78 -14.09
N ILE A 45 8.67 8.46 -12.99
CA ILE A 45 7.61 8.02 -12.07
C ILE A 45 6.26 7.93 -12.78
N GLN A 46 5.90 8.93 -13.58
CA GLN A 46 4.64 8.92 -14.33
C GLN A 46 4.56 7.74 -15.30
N PHE A 47 5.67 7.42 -15.97
CA PHE A 47 5.75 6.28 -16.87
C PHE A 47 5.61 4.95 -16.12
N VAL A 48 6.32 4.77 -15.01
CA VAL A 48 6.29 3.53 -14.22
C VAL A 48 4.95 3.32 -13.52
N LEU A 49 4.42 4.35 -12.85
CA LEU A 49 3.18 4.22 -12.10
C LEU A 49 1.94 4.22 -13.00
N GLY A 50 1.94 5.06 -14.03
CA GLY A 50 0.83 5.20 -14.97
C GLY A 50 0.90 4.18 -16.12
N LYS A 51 1.88 4.34 -17.01
CA LYS A 51 1.95 3.56 -18.26
C LYS A 51 2.30 2.08 -18.03
N GLN A 52 3.24 1.79 -17.14
CA GLN A 52 3.55 0.41 -16.73
C GLN A 52 2.55 -0.15 -15.71
N ARG A 53 1.57 0.67 -15.27
CA ARG A 53 0.47 0.29 -14.39
C ARG A 53 0.94 -0.31 -13.05
N MET A 54 2.13 0.07 -12.57
CA MET A 54 2.65 -0.44 -11.30
C MET A 54 1.67 -0.20 -10.14
N SER A 55 0.97 0.94 -10.12
CA SER A 55 -0.08 1.23 -9.13
C SER A 55 -1.21 0.20 -9.15
N ASN A 56 -1.60 -0.30 -10.33
CA ASN A 56 -2.64 -1.31 -10.47
C ASN A 56 -2.16 -2.66 -9.96
N TYR A 57 -0.91 -3.04 -10.27
CA TYR A 57 -0.33 -4.28 -9.75
C TYR A 57 -0.16 -4.25 -8.22
N ILE A 58 0.26 -3.12 -7.66
CA ILE A 58 0.32 -2.92 -6.20
C ILE A 58 -1.08 -3.08 -5.59
N SER A 59 -2.10 -2.44 -6.19
CA SER A 59 -3.48 -2.52 -5.70
C SER A 59 -4.05 -3.95 -5.78
N LEU A 60 -3.82 -4.63 -6.90
CA LEU A 60 -4.22 -6.02 -7.09
C LEU A 60 -3.51 -6.94 -6.10
N SER A 61 -2.21 -6.76 -5.88
CA SER A 61 -1.46 -7.54 -4.91
C SER A 61 -1.95 -7.31 -3.47
N ALA A 62 -2.34 -6.09 -3.10
CA ALA A 62 -2.95 -5.82 -1.81
C ALA A 62 -4.26 -6.60 -1.63
N ILE A 63 -5.13 -6.63 -2.66
CA ILE A 63 -6.38 -7.40 -2.64
C ILE A 63 -6.10 -8.91 -2.50
N LEU A 64 -5.18 -9.43 -3.31
CA LEU A 64 -4.74 -10.83 -3.28
C LEU A 64 -3.98 -11.21 -2.00
N THR A 65 -3.52 -10.22 -1.23
CA THR A 65 -2.99 -10.44 0.12
C THR A 65 -4.13 -10.47 1.12
N VAL A 66 -4.92 -9.40 1.19
CA VAL A 66 -5.90 -9.21 2.27
C VAL A 66 -7.03 -10.24 2.21
N LEU A 67 -7.63 -10.51 1.05
CA LEU A 67 -8.79 -11.42 0.98
C LEU A 67 -8.42 -12.86 1.35
N PRO A 68 -7.35 -13.48 0.80
CA PRO A 68 -6.91 -14.78 1.27
C PRO A 68 -6.47 -14.76 2.74
N GLY A 69 -5.87 -13.67 3.21
CA GLY A 69 -5.48 -13.50 4.61
C GLY A 69 -6.67 -13.58 5.57
N ILE A 70 -7.78 -12.90 5.23
CA ILE A 70 -9.04 -12.95 5.98
C ILE A 70 -9.58 -14.39 6.00
N ALA A 71 -9.59 -15.07 4.85
CA ALA A 71 -10.06 -16.46 4.76
C ALA A 71 -9.18 -17.41 5.60
N ILE A 72 -7.85 -17.27 5.54
CA ILE A 72 -6.90 -18.04 6.35
C ILE A 72 -7.15 -17.78 7.84
N TYR A 73 -7.32 -16.52 8.24
CA TYR A 73 -7.57 -16.15 9.62
C TYR A 73 -8.87 -16.75 10.15
N TRP A 74 -9.94 -16.70 9.35
CA TRP A 74 -11.22 -17.34 9.67
C TRP A 74 -11.08 -18.86 9.87
N ILE A 75 -10.37 -19.54 8.96
CA ILE A 75 -10.13 -20.99 9.05
C ILE A 75 -9.27 -21.33 10.27
N LYS A 76 -8.18 -20.60 10.51
CA LYS A 76 -7.23 -20.87 11.61
C LYS A 76 -7.85 -20.65 13.00
N THR A 77 -8.81 -19.74 13.10
CA THR A 77 -9.55 -19.40 14.33
C THR A 77 -10.85 -20.19 14.51
N SER A 78 -11.16 -21.13 13.61
CA SER A 78 -12.44 -21.85 13.58
C SER A 78 -13.66 -20.90 13.63
N GLY A 79 -13.60 -19.78 12.90
CA GLY A 79 -14.65 -18.77 12.90
C GLY A 79 -14.60 -17.82 14.11
N LEU A 80 -13.42 -17.31 14.45
CA LEU A 80 -13.19 -16.33 15.52
C LEU A 80 -13.51 -16.85 16.94
N GLN A 81 -13.23 -18.12 17.22
CA GLN A 81 -13.39 -18.65 18.57
C GLN A 81 -12.51 -17.90 19.56
N SER A 82 -13.14 -17.26 20.56
CA SER A 82 -12.46 -16.42 21.56
C SER A 82 -11.33 -17.17 22.29
N ALA A 83 -11.56 -18.45 22.61
CA ALA A 83 -10.58 -19.32 23.26
C ALA A 83 -9.27 -19.46 22.46
N TRP A 84 -9.31 -19.30 21.13
CA TRP A 84 -8.12 -19.34 20.29
C TRP A 84 -7.54 -17.94 20.05
N VAL A 85 -8.40 -16.95 19.76
CA VAL A 85 -8.00 -15.56 19.46
C VAL A 85 -7.26 -14.91 20.62
N PHE A 86 -7.65 -15.18 21.87
CA PHE A 86 -7.02 -14.60 23.05
C PHE A 86 -5.80 -15.39 23.57
N THR A 87 -5.36 -16.43 22.86
CA THR A 87 -4.03 -17.03 23.13
C THR A 87 -2.92 -16.08 22.70
N SER A 88 -1.70 -16.26 23.22
CA SER A 88 -0.54 -15.44 22.80
C SER A 88 -0.31 -15.49 21.29
N ALA A 89 -0.44 -16.67 20.67
CA ALA A 89 -0.31 -16.84 19.22
C ALA A 89 -1.50 -16.19 18.47
N GLY A 90 -2.72 -16.36 18.98
CA GLY A 90 -3.92 -15.73 18.41
C GLY A 90 -3.81 -14.21 18.39
N LEU A 91 -3.34 -13.60 19.47
CA LEU A 91 -3.17 -12.14 19.57
C LEU A 91 -2.14 -11.61 18.56
N ILE A 92 -0.98 -12.26 18.43
CA ILE A 92 0.06 -11.88 17.45
C ILE A 92 -0.54 -11.85 16.03
N ILE A 93 -1.22 -12.92 15.63
CA ILE A 93 -1.81 -13.03 14.29
C ILE A 93 -2.93 -12.00 14.10
N THR A 94 -3.74 -11.76 15.15
CA THR A 94 -4.81 -10.76 15.14
C THR A 94 -4.27 -9.35 14.91
N ILE A 95 -3.18 -8.99 15.61
CA ILE A 95 -2.49 -7.70 15.43
C ILE A 95 -1.98 -7.58 13.99
N GLY A 96 -1.38 -8.64 13.45
CA GLY A 96 -0.96 -8.68 12.05
C GLY A 96 -2.12 -8.48 11.07
N ALA A 97 -3.23 -9.17 11.28
CA ALA A 97 -4.43 -9.03 10.45
C ALA A 97 -4.99 -7.60 10.50
N ILE A 98 -5.13 -7.02 11.70
CA ILE A 98 -5.65 -5.65 11.88
C ILE A 98 -4.74 -4.62 11.22
N THR A 99 -3.43 -4.71 11.45
CA THR A 99 -2.47 -3.76 10.87
C THR A 99 -2.39 -3.87 9.35
N GLY A 100 -2.45 -5.08 8.79
CA GLY A 100 -2.44 -5.30 7.34
C GLY A 100 -3.69 -4.77 6.66
N ILE A 101 -4.86 -4.99 7.27
CA ILE A 101 -6.14 -4.44 6.81
C ILE A 101 -6.12 -2.91 6.90
N ALA A 102 -5.64 -2.34 8.01
CA ALA A 102 -5.51 -0.90 8.18
C ALA A 102 -4.59 -0.27 7.11
N ALA A 103 -3.47 -0.92 6.78
CA ALA A 103 -2.57 -0.47 5.72
C ALA A 103 -3.27 -0.50 4.34
N ALA A 104 -4.03 -1.54 4.04
CA ALA A 104 -4.80 -1.62 2.80
C ALA A 104 -5.89 -0.52 2.71
N ILE A 105 -6.60 -0.26 3.81
CA ILE A 105 -7.59 0.83 3.90
C ILE A 105 -6.91 2.19 3.67
N LEU A 106 -5.79 2.46 4.35
CA LEU A 106 -5.02 3.69 4.15
C LEU A 106 -4.55 3.85 2.70
N GLY A 107 -4.11 2.76 2.08
CA GLY A 107 -3.73 2.71 0.67
C GLY A 107 -4.89 3.09 -0.25
N GLY A 108 -6.03 2.42 -0.10
CA GLY A 108 -7.20 2.61 -0.97
C GLY A 108 -7.96 3.91 -0.76
N THR A 109 -8.02 4.43 0.47
CA THR A 109 -8.87 5.59 0.81
C THR A 109 -8.10 6.91 0.93
N VAL A 110 -6.79 6.85 1.20
CA VAL A 110 -5.96 8.06 1.36
C VAL A 110 -4.91 8.13 0.26
N THR A 111 -4.09 7.10 0.11
CA THR A 111 -2.92 7.13 -0.79
C THR A 111 -3.34 7.22 -2.26
N ALA A 112 -4.16 6.28 -2.73
CA ALA A 112 -4.58 6.23 -4.14
C ALA A 112 -5.38 7.47 -4.56
N PRO A 113 -6.39 7.96 -3.82
CA PRO A 113 -7.12 9.17 -4.18
C PRO A 113 -6.26 10.43 -4.14
N THR A 114 -5.32 10.53 -3.19
CA THR A 114 -4.39 11.66 -3.11
C THR A 114 -3.46 11.69 -4.33
N ALA A 115 -2.92 10.53 -4.72
CA ALA A 115 -2.10 10.41 -5.92
C ALA A 115 -2.88 10.74 -7.20
N ALA A 116 -4.13 10.28 -7.33
CA ALA A 116 -4.98 10.60 -8.48
C ALA A 116 -5.28 12.10 -8.59
N ARG A 117 -5.57 12.78 -7.47
CA ARG A 117 -5.75 14.24 -7.43
C ARG A 117 -4.47 14.98 -7.82
N MET A 118 -3.31 14.50 -7.36
CA MET A 118 -2.01 15.07 -7.69
C MET A 118 -1.71 14.95 -9.19
N GLU A 119 -2.02 13.80 -9.81
CA GLU A 119 -1.90 13.59 -11.24
C GLU A 119 -2.85 14.50 -12.04
N ALA A 120 -4.12 14.59 -11.64
CA ALA A 120 -5.10 15.44 -12.30
C ALA A 120 -4.69 16.92 -12.28
N LEU A 121 -4.25 17.42 -11.13
CA LEU A 121 -3.73 18.79 -10.99
C LEU A 121 -2.48 19.02 -11.85
N SER A 122 -1.59 18.02 -11.92
CA SER A 122 -0.40 18.11 -12.76
C SER A 122 -0.75 18.18 -14.26
N LYS A 123 -1.77 17.42 -14.71
CA LYS A 123 -2.27 17.49 -16.09
C LYS A 123 -2.93 18.83 -16.39
N GLU A 124 -3.70 19.39 -15.46
CA GLU A 124 -4.29 20.71 -15.59
C GLU A 124 -3.21 21.78 -15.80
N MET A 125 -2.18 21.80 -14.94
CA MET A 125 -1.04 22.71 -15.05
C MET A 125 -0.31 22.57 -16.40
N GLN A 126 -0.13 21.35 -16.91
CA GLN A 126 0.49 21.10 -18.22
C GLN A 126 -0.39 21.60 -19.38
N SER A 127 -1.71 21.39 -19.31
CA SER A 127 -2.65 21.80 -20.36
C SER A 127 -2.85 23.32 -20.44
N ALA A 128 -2.64 24.05 -19.34
CA ALA A 128 -2.80 25.50 -19.29
C ALA A 128 -1.74 26.27 -20.09
N GLY A 129 -0.63 25.62 -20.49
CA GLY A 129 0.38 26.18 -21.39
C GLY A 129 1.17 27.38 -20.83
N GLY A 130 0.98 27.73 -19.56
CA GLY A 130 1.62 28.84 -18.87
C GLY A 130 2.19 28.43 -17.50
N PRO A 131 2.89 29.34 -16.80
CA PRO A 131 3.43 29.05 -15.48
C PRO A 131 2.30 28.67 -14.50
N PRO A 132 2.52 27.68 -13.62
CA PRO A 132 1.49 27.27 -12.66
C PRO A 132 1.02 28.40 -11.77
N LYS A 133 -0.30 28.47 -11.52
CA LYS A 133 -0.86 29.46 -10.60
C LYS A 133 -0.37 29.19 -9.17
N PRO A 134 -0.17 30.22 -8.33
CA PRO A 134 0.24 30.04 -6.94
C PRO A 134 -0.67 29.07 -6.15
N GLU A 135 -1.97 29.12 -6.41
CA GLU A 135 -2.96 28.22 -5.79
C GLU A 135 -2.75 26.75 -6.20
N GLN A 136 -2.43 26.48 -7.47
CA GLN A 136 -2.14 25.13 -7.96
C GLN A 136 -0.86 24.59 -7.30
N LEU A 137 0.17 25.42 -7.14
CA LEU A 137 1.40 25.04 -6.43
C LEU A 137 1.13 24.72 -4.96
N ALA A 138 0.33 25.54 -4.27
CA ALA A 138 -0.04 25.30 -2.88
C ALA A 138 -0.86 24.00 -2.70
N GLN A 139 -1.82 23.74 -3.58
CA GLN A 139 -2.58 22.48 -3.59
C GLN A 139 -1.68 21.28 -3.85
N LEU A 140 -0.75 21.38 -4.80
CA LEU A 140 0.20 20.30 -5.11
C LEU A 140 1.07 19.97 -3.89
N GLN A 141 1.61 20.98 -3.20
CA GLN A 141 2.40 20.81 -1.98
C GLN A 141 1.59 20.15 -0.86
N ALA A 142 0.32 20.56 -0.66
CA ALA A 142 -0.56 19.95 0.33
C ALA A 142 -0.83 18.47 0.05
N LEU A 143 -1.06 18.12 -1.22
CA LEU A 143 -1.22 16.72 -1.66
C LEU A 143 0.06 15.91 -1.46
N GLN A 144 1.22 16.46 -1.80
CA GLN A 144 2.52 15.81 -1.57
C GLN A 144 2.78 15.54 -0.08
N LYS A 145 2.47 16.50 0.80
CA LYS A 145 2.60 16.34 2.25
C LYS A 145 1.67 15.22 2.75
N ARG A 146 0.41 15.23 2.33
CA ARG A 146 -0.58 14.19 2.68
C ARG A 146 -0.12 12.81 2.23
N LEU A 147 0.40 12.70 1.00
CA LEU A 147 0.92 11.45 0.46
C LEU A 147 2.14 10.95 1.24
N GLY A 148 3.05 11.85 1.61
CA GLY A 148 4.21 11.51 2.44
C GLY A 148 3.82 11.01 3.83
N GLN A 149 2.85 11.65 4.49
CA GLN A 149 2.33 11.21 5.79
C GLN A 149 1.64 9.85 5.69
N ALA A 150 0.82 9.63 4.66
CA ALA A 150 0.19 8.34 4.42
C ALA A 150 1.23 7.24 4.16
N GLY A 151 2.30 7.55 3.41
CA GLY A 151 3.41 6.63 3.17
C GLY A 151 4.14 6.22 4.46
N LEU A 152 4.40 7.18 5.36
CA LEU A 152 5.02 6.90 6.67
C LEU A 152 4.15 5.96 7.50
N TRP A 153 2.87 6.31 7.70
CA TRP A 153 1.93 5.48 8.48
C TRP A 153 1.73 4.10 7.84
N GLY A 154 1.61 4.03 6.52
CA GLY A 154 1.51 2.78 5.80
C GLY A 154 2.73 1.90 6.00
N THR A 155 3.94 2.47 5.96
CA THR A 155 5.18 1.74 6.24
C THR A 155 5.20 1.18 7.66
N ILE A 156 4.84 1.98 8.66
CA ILE A 156 4.77 1.53 10.07
C ILE A 156 3.80 0.36 10.21
N LEU A 157 2.58 0.48 9.66
CA LEU A 157 1.57 -0.58 9.70
C LEU A 157 2.08 -1.87 9.05
N LEU A 158 2.67 -1.77 7.85
CA LEU A 158 3.18 -2.93 7.12
C LEU A 158 4.36 -3.59 7.85
N VAL A 159 5.25 -2.82 8.49
CA VAL A 159 6.35 -3.38 9.29
C VAL A 159 5.78 -4.19 10.47
N ILE A 160 4.79 -3.66 11.18
CA ILE A 160 4.11 -4.40 12.26
C ILE A 160 3.46 -5.68 11.72
N THR A 161 2.78 -5.60 10.57
CA THR A 161 2.18 -6.76 9.90
C THR A 161 3.20 -7.84 9.58
N ILE A 162 4.35 -7.48 9.02
CA ILE A 162 5.41 -8.45 8.67
C ILE A 162 6.00 -9.09 9.91
N VAL A 163 6.33 -8.28 10.92
CA VAL A 163 6.93 -8.78 12.17
C VAL A 163 5.99 -9.78 12.84
N THR A 164 4.70 -9.44 12.96
CA THR A 164 3.70 -10.34 13.56
C THR A 164 3.47 -11.60 12.73
N MET A 165 3.48 -11.51 11.40
CA MET A 165 3.38 -12.69 10.53
C MET A 165 4.64 -13.57 10.54
N ALA A 166 5.81 -13.00 10.83
CA ALA A 166 7.05 -13.75 10.93
C ALA A 166 7.14 -14.59 12.22
N ILE A 167 6.45 -14.17 13.28
CA ILE A 167 6.55 -14.78 14.62
C ILE A 167 5.30 -15.58 15.05
N GLY A 168 4.19 -15.56 14.28
CA GLY A 168 2.92 -16.26 14.59
C GLY A 168 2.39 -17.19 13.50
#